data_AF-A0A4Y2P4M4-F1
#
_entry.id   AF-A0A4Y2P4M4-F1
#
_cell.length_a   1.000
_cell.length_b   1.000
_cell.length_c   1.000
_cell.angle_alpha   90.00
_cell.angle_beta   90.00
_cell.angle_gamma   90.00
#
_symmetry.space_group_name_H-M   'P 1'
#
loop_
_entity.id
_entity.type
_entity.pdbx_description
1 polymer ?
#
loop_
_entity_poly.entity_id
_entity_poly.type
_entity_poly.pdbx_seq_one_letter_code
_entity_poly.pdbx_strand_id
1 'polypeptide(L)'
;MFCSEANSKDTVVCRKRCGHNDVDCILNETQTITFQTLALPTIPFLPQPLILTTMRAVATSGNVHFSTDYRILEGNERQFFDILKGQGVGSLRLTRSIHGPDELFLKILMIIHLNPNPRLRFTSTTQHLAYIHVIVSQHDF
;
A
#
# COMPACT_ATOMS: atom_id res chain seq x y z
N MET A 1 -10.70 -12.77 8.24
CA MET A 1 -10.71 -11.42 7.60
C MET A 1 -12.07 -11.18 6.97
N PHE A 2 -12.53 -9.93 6.91
CA PHE A 2 -13.73 -9.52 6.20
C PHE A 2 -13.33 -8.61 5.03
N CYS A 3 -13.73 -8.94 3.81
CA CYS A 3 -13.34 -8.22 2.60
C CYS A 3 -14.54 -7.52 1.98
N SER A 4 -14.31 -6.31 1.49
CA SER A 4 -15.32 -5.52 0.77
C SER A 4 -14.65 -4.72 -0.34
N GLU A 5 -15.40 -4.45 -1.41
CA GLU A 5 -14.98 -3.47 -2.41
C GLU A 5 -14.79 -2.10 -1.75
N ALA A 6 -13.72 -1.42 -2.10
CA ALA A 6 -13.50 -0.03 -1.75
C ALA A 6 -14.28 0.88 -2.70
N ASN A 7 -14.18 2.19 -2.49
CA ASN A 7 -14.88 3.18 -3.32
C ASN A 7 -14.45 3.17 -4.82
N SER A 8 -13.39 2.44 -5.17
CA SER A 8 -12.96 2.16 -6.54
C SER A 8 -13.26 0.69 -6.88
N LYS A 9 -13.90 0.44 -8.03
CA LYS A 9 -14.33 -0.90 -8.47
C LYS A 9 -13.18 -1.90 -8.61
N ASP A 10 -11.96 -1.42 -8.78
CA ASP A 10 -10.76 -2.26 -8.96
C ASP A 10 -9.95 -2.39 -7.67
N THR A 11 -10.58 -2.22 -6.50
CA THR A 11 -9.92 -2.30 -5.20
C THR A 11 -10.76 -3.04 -4.19
N VAL A 12 -10.20 -4.11 -3.63
CA VAL A 12 -10.80 -4.90 -2.54
C VAL A 12 -9.96 -4.70 -1.28
N VAL A 13 -10.61 -4.38 -0.17
CA VAL A 13 -9.94 -4.21 1.12
C VAL A 13 -10.45 -5.25 2.10
N CYS A 14 -9.55 -6.09 2.58
CA CYS A 14 -9.77 -7.04 3.65
C CYS A 14 -9.33 -6.44 4.97
N ARG A 15 -10.23 -6.39 5.94
CA ARG A 15 -9.96 -5.95 7.31
C ARG A 15 -9.91 -7.14 8.25
N LYS A 16 -8.93 -7.12 9.15
CA LYS A 16 -8.78 -8.12 10.19
C LYS A 16 -10.03 -8.13 11.08
N ARG A 17 -10.51 -9.34 11.39
CA ARG A 17 -11.61 -9.61 12.34
C ARG A 17 -11.26 -10.92 13.02
N CYS A 18 -11.00 -10.85 14.32
CA CYS A 18 -10.66 -12.03 15.13
C CYS A 18 -11.87 -12.44 15.97
N GLY A 19 -11.98 -13.73 16.25
CA GLY A 19 -12.83 -14.22 17.33
C GLY A 19 -12.24 -13.81 18.69
N HIS A 20 -13.07 -13.79 19.73
CA HIS A 20 -12.63 -13.35 21.07
C HIS A 20 -11.49 -14.22 21.65
N ASN A 21 -11.44 -15.51 21.28
CA ASN A 21 -10.46 -16.48 21.79
C ASN A 21 -9.36 -16.83 20.78
N ASP A 22 -9.33 -16.17 19.62
CA ASP A 22 -8.33 -16.42 18.58
C ASP A 22 -7.09 -15.55 18.84
N VAL A 23 -6.25 -16.01 19.77
CA VAL A 23 -5.04 -15.30 20.23
C VAL A 23 -4.05 -15.08 19.10
N ASP A 24 -3.86 -16.07 18.23
CA ASP A 24 -2.95 -15.99 17.09
C ASP A 24 -3.40 -14.90 16.11
N CYS A 25 -4.70 -14.83 15.83
CA CYS A 25 -5.25 -13.72 15.07
C CYS A 25 -4.96 -12.40 15.79
N ILE A 26 -5.29 -12.26 17.08
CA ILE A 26 -5.12 -11.01 17.84
C ILE A 26 -3.67 -10.50 17.78
N LEU A 27 -2.69 -11.38 17.99
CA LEU A 27 -1.26 -11.05 18.00
C LEU A 27 -0.69 -10.68 16.63
N ASN A 28 -1.31 -11.12 15.53
CA ASN A 28 -0.84 -10.76 14.19
C ASN A 28 -1.02 -9.25 13.92
N GLU A 29 0.06 -8.51 13.65
CA GLU A 29 -0.01 -7.06 13.49
C GLU A 29 -0.70 -6.60 12.18
N THR A 30 -0.96 -7.51 11.24
CA THR A 30 -1.57 -7.19 9.94
C THR A 30 -3.05 -6.85 10.09
N GLN A 31 -3.37 -5.56 10.06
CA GLN A 31 -4.74 -5.06 10.23
C GLN A 31 -5.54 -5.06 8.94
N THR A 32 -4.89 -4.78 7.81
CA THR A 32 -5.55 -4.78 6.51
C THR A 32 -4.70 -5.39 5.40
N ILE A 33 -5.38 -6.00 4.43
CA ILE A 33 -4.80 -6.41 3.16
C ILE A 33 -5.63 -5.77 2.05
N THR A 34 -4.99 -5.00 1.19
CA THR A 34 -5.62 -4.37 0.03
C THR A 34 -5.19 -5.10 -1.23
N PHE A 35 -6.13 -5.39 -2.12
CA PHE A 35 -5.88 -5.87 -3.47
C PHE A 35 -6.33 -4.77 -4.43
N GLN A 36 -5.46 -4.36 -5.33
CA GLN A 36 -5.75 -3.32 -6.30
C GLN A 36 -5.26 -3.73 -7.69
N THR A 37 -6.08 -3.49 -8.71
CA THR A 37 -5.66 -3.64 -10.10
C THR A 37 -5.47 -2.26 -10.72
N LEU A 38 -4.35 -2.08 -11.42
CA LEU A 38 -4.02 -0.85 -12.15
C LEU A 38 -3.76 -1.19 -13.61
N ALA A 39 -4.53 -0.60 -14.52
CA ALA A 39 -4.27 -0.71 -15.95
C ALA A 39 -3.45 0.51 -16.41
N LEU A 40 -2.34 0.25 -17.09
CA LEU A 40 -1.45 1.26 -17.66
C LEU A 40 -1.28 1.05 -19.17
N PRO A 41 -1.11 2.11 -19.96
CA PRO A 41 -0.62 2.02 -21.33
C PRO A 41 0.88 1.68 -21.35
N THR A 42 1.42 1.36 -22.51
CA THR A 42 2.86 1.53 -22.76
C THR A 42 3.22 3.01 -22.62
N ILE A 43 4.24 3.32 -21.82
CA ILE A 43 4.75 4.68 -21.62
C ILE A 43 6.22 4.68 -22.06
N PRO A 44 6.49 4.98 -23.35
CA PRO A 44 7.84 4.90 -23.91
C PRO A 44 8.76 6.00 -23.37
N PHE A 45 8.19 7.16 -23.02
CA PHE A 45 8.90 8.29 -22.45
C PHE A 45 8.16 8.82 -21.22
N LEU A 46 8.87 8.89 -20.09
CA LEU A 46 8.34 9.36 -18.83
C LEU A 46 9.16 10.58 -18.36
N PRO A 47 8.71 11.82 -18.64
CA PRO A 47 9.48 13.03 -18.34
C PRO A 47 9.61 13.30 -16.84
N GLN A 48 8.65 12.81 -16.05
CA GLN A 48 8.60 12.96 -14.60
C GLN A 48 7.89 11.76 -13.98
N PRO A 49 8.18 11.40 -12.72
CA PRO A 49 7.51 10.29 -12.06
C PRO A 49 5.98 10.45 -12.05
N LEU A 50 5.26 9.39 -12.43
CA LEU A 50 3.79 9.36 -12.47
C LEU A 50 3.25 8.69 -11.21
N ILE A 51 2.42 9.38 -10.44
CA ILE A 51 1.72 8.79 -9.29
C ILE A 51 0.63 7.86 -9.81
N LEU A 52 0.70 6.58 -9.43
CA LEU A 52 -0.25 5.56 -9.85
C LEU A 52 -1.37 5.34 -8.83
N THR A 53 -1.01 5.27 -7.55
CA THR A 53 -1.95 5.08 -6.45
C THR A 53 -1.38 5.65 -5.16
N THR A 54 -2.24 5.92 -4.20
CA THR A 54 -1.85 6.46 -2.89
C THR A 54 -2.44 5.63 -1.77
N MET A 55 -1.61 5.35 -0.76
CA MET A 55 -2.00 4.71 0.48
C MET A 55 -2.00 5.78 1.57
N ARG A 56 -3.04 5.80 2.41
CA ARG A 56 -3.15 6.75 3.51
C ARG A 56 -3.35 6.01 4.83
N ALA A 57 -2.55 6.37 5.82
CA ALA A 57 -2.79 6.00 7.19
C ALA A 57 -3.99 6.76 7.74
N VAL A 58 -4.96 6.05 8.30
CA VAL A 58 -6.13 6.62 8.97
C VAL A 58 -5.97 6.37 10.46
N ALA A 59 -5.64 7.40 11.23
CA ALA A 59 -5.70 7.33 12.67
C ALA A 59 -7.17 7.50 13.11
N THR A 60 -7.72 6.51 13.81
CA THR A 60 -9.11 6.51 14.29
C THR A 60 -9.37 7.49 15.43
N SER A 61 -8.34 8.12 16.00
CA SER A 61 -8.47 9.10 17.09
C SER A 61 -7.64 10.36 16.81
N GLY A 62 -8.29 11.51 16.80
CA GLY A 62 -7.73 12.81 16.38
C GLY A 62 -6.55 13.36 17.21
N ASN A 63 -6.17 12.71 18.31
CA ASN A 63 -5.09 13.16 19.21
C ASN A 63 -3.88 12.22 19.26
N VAL A 64 -3.80 11.19 18.41
CA VAL A 64 -2.65 10.27 18.42
C VAL A 64 -1.63 10.70 17.39
N HIS A 65 -0.40 10.99 17.84
CA HIS A 65 0.74 11.17 16.95
C HIS A 65 1.12 9.81 16.37
N PHE A 66 1.27 9.76 15.05
CA PHE A 66 1.72 8.56 14.36
C PHE A 66 2.79 8.90 13.33
N SER A 67 3.68 7.94 13.07
CA SER A 67 4.56 7.95 11.91
C SER A 67 4.26 6.76 11.02
N THR A 68 4.62 6.88 9.74
CA THR A 68 4.35 5.84 8.75
C THR A 68 5.59 5.49 7.97
N ASP A 69 5.81 4.20 7.78
CA ASP A 69 6.82 3.67 6.87
C ASP A 69 6.20 2.88 5.75
N TYR A 70 6.78 3.01 4.55
CA TYR A 70 6.33 2.35 3.35
C TYR A 70 7.51 1.63 2.70
N ARG A 71 7.30 0.37 2.29
CA ARG A 71 8.31 -0.48 1.66
C ARG A 71 7.68 -1.31 0.55
N ILE A 72 8.35 -1.36 -0.60
CA ILE A 72 8.06 -2.38 -1.62
C ILE A 72 8.80 -3.64 -1.20
N LEU A 73 8.08 -4.73 -0.96
CA LEU A 73 8.63 -6.01 -0.53
C LEU A 73 8.99 -6.90 -1.72
N GLU A 74 8.13 -6.96 -2.75
CA GLU A 74 8.24 -7.88 -3.89
C GLU A 74 7.70 -7.20 -5.17
N GLY A 75 8.13 -7.68 -6.35
CA GLY A 75 7.55 -7.31 -7.66
C GLY A 75 8.13 -6.07 -8.33
N ASN A 76 9.24 -5.53 -7.81
CA ASN A 76 9.92 -4.34 -8.34
C ASN A 76 11.39 -4.61 -8.65
N GLU A 77 11.71 -5.81 -9.12
CA GLU A 77 13.07 -6.26 -9.46
C GLU A 77 13.67 -5.39 -10.57
N ARG A 78 12.81 -4.92 -11.50
CA ARG A 78 13.17 -4.02 -12.60
C ARG A 78 13.23 -2.54 -12.20
N GLN A 79 12.97 -2.21 -10.94
CA GLN A 79 13.06 -0.84 -10.39
C GLN A 79 12.22 0.20 -11.17
N PHE A 80 11.04 -0.19 -11.65
CA PHE A 80 10.09 0.71 -12.30
C PHE A 80 9.42 1.65 -11.29
N PHE A 81 9.31 1.23 -10.03
CA PHE A 81 8.50 1.92 -9.04
C PHE A 81 9.32 2.44 -7.85
N ASP A 82 8.85 3.54 -7.28
CA ASP A 82 9.25 4.00 -5.95
C ASP A 82 8.03 4.39 -5.11
N ILE A 83 8.26 4.68 -3.82
CA ILE A 83 7.23 5.24 -2.94
C ILE A 83 7.67 6.61 -2.47
N LEU A 84 6.93 7.64 -2.87
CA LEU A 84 7.06 8.98 -2.33
C LEU A 84 6.37 9.04 -0.96
N LYS A 85 7.14 9.23 0.10
CA LYS A 85 6.62 9.38 1.47
C LYS A 85 6.17 10.83 1.71
N GLY A 86 4.94 11.00 2.19
CA GLY A 86 4.38 12.23 2.74
C GLY A 86 3.91 12.01 4.18
N GLN A 87 3.36 13.06 4.82
CA GLN A 87 2.80 12.95 6.17
C GLN A 87 1.58 12.00 6.17
N GLY A 88 1.78 10.77 6.65
CA GLY A 88 0.73 9.75 6.71
C GLY A 88 0.24 9.26 5.35
N VAL A 89 0.94 9.57 4.27
CA VAL A 89 0.59 9.19 2.89
C VAL A 89 1.81 8.60 2.21
N GLY A 90 1.64 7.49 1.50
CA GLY A 90 2.64 6.89 0.64
C GLY A 90 2.10 6.77 -0.78
N SER A 91 2.74 7.44 -1.73
CA SER A 91 2.33 7.42 -3.14
C SER A 91 3.23 6.48 -3.93
N LEU A 92 2.66 5.42 -4.51
CA LEU A 92 3.37 4.57 -5.46
C LEU A 92 3.51 5.33 -6.78
N ARG A 93 4.74 5.46 -7.27
CA ARG A 93 5.01 6.14 -8.54
C ARG A 93 5.73 5.23 -9.50
N LEU A 94 5.41 5.38 -10.77
CA LEU A 94 6.25 4.93 -11.86
C LEU A 94 7.37 5.95 -12.06
N THR A 95 8.63 5.50 -12.09
CA THR A 95 9.82 6.36 -12.20
C THR A 95 10.59 6.18 -13.50
N ARG A 96 10.23 5.18 -14.31
CA ARG A 96 10.86 4.85 -15.58
C ARG A 96 9.81 4.53 -16.63
N SER A 97 10.21 4.61 -17.90
CA SER A 97 9.38 4.10 -19.00
C SER A 97 9.03 2.63 -18.78
N ILE A 98 7.85 2.24 -19.25
CA ILE A 98 7.34 0.88 -19.13
C ILE A 98 6.69 0.48 -20.46
N HIS A 99 6.99 -0.72 -20.94
CA HIS A 99 6.49 -1.21 -22.22
C HIS A 99 5.70 -2.49 -21.98
N GLY A 100 4.50 -2.53 -22.54
CA GLY A 100 3.68 -3.73 -22.58
C GLY A 100 3.92 -4.55 -23.86
N PRO A 101 3.23 -5.70 -23.99
CA PRO A 101 2.37 -6.29 -22.99
C PRO A 101 3.19 -6.83 -21.80
N ASP A 102 2.79 -6.49 -20.58
CA ASP A 102 3.50 -6.90 -19.37
C ASP A 102 2.57 -6.90 -18.15
N GLU A 103 2.90 -7.72 -17.15
CA GLU A 103 2.19 -7.79 -15.88
C GLU A 103 3.16 -7.82 -14.70
N LEU A 104 2.87 -7.00 -13.69
CA LEU A 104 3.69 -6.85 -12.49
C LEU A 104 2.82 -7.02 -11.25
N PHE A 105 3.29 -7.80 -10.28
CA PHE A 105 2.59 -8.05 -9.02
C PHE A 105 3.41 -7.47 -7.87
N LEU A 106 3.03 -6.27 -7.43
CA LEU A 106 3.72 -5.59 -6.34
C LEU A 106 3.14 -6.00 -5.00
N LYS A 107 4.02 -6.28 -4.02
CA LYS A 107 3.64 -6.39 -2.61
C LYS A 107 4.24 -5.23 -1.85
N ILE A 108 3.38 -4.41 -1.27
CA ILE A 108 3.77 -3.22 -0.53
C ILE A 108 3.36 -3.39 0.93
N LEU A 109 4.23 -2.94 1.83
CA LEU A 109 3.99 -2.90 3.26
C LEU A 109 3.98 -1.45 3.72
N MET A 110 2.87 -1.06 4.34
CA MET A 110 2.76 0.13 5.18
C MET A 110 2.80 -0.29 6.64
N ILE A 111 3.64 0.38 7.42
CA ILE A 111 3.71 0.25 8.87
C ILE A 111 3.28 1.58 9.48
N ILE A 112 2.35 1.54 10.43
CA ILE A 112 1.96 2.69 11.23
C ILE A 112 2.52 2.49 12.63
N HIS A 113 3.37 3.42 13.08
CA HIS A 113 3.84 3.49 14.44
C HIS A 113 2.97 4.48 15.19
N LEU A 114 2.12 3.97 16.08
CA LEU A 114 1.33 4.79 16.98
C LEU A 114 2.20 5.18 18.18
N ASN A 115 2.30 6.49 18.43
CA ASN A 115 2.94 7.01 19.63
C ASN A 115 1.85 7.55 20.56
N PRO A 116 1.29 6.72 21.45
CA PRO A 116 0.22 7.14 22.35
C PRO A 116 0.67 8.16 23.40
N ASN A 117 1.98 8.31 23.65
CA ASN A 117 2.53 9.33 24.53
C ASN A 117 4.03 9.53 24.25
N PRO A 118 4.51 10.74 23.88
CA PRO A 118 5.94 10.99 23.63
C PRO A 118 6.85 10.71 24.84
N ARG A 119 6.28 10.53 26.05
CA ARG A 119 7.00 10.15 27.27
C ARG A 119 7.10 8.62 27.50
N LEU A 120 6.30 7.82 26.80
CA LEU A 120 6.31 6.36 26.92
C LEU A 120 7.04 5.76 25.70
N ARG A 121 7.98 4.83 25.92
CA ARG A 121 8.70 4.11 24.85
C ARG A 121 7.89 3.00 24.19
N PHE A 122 6.57 2.96 24.38
CA PHE A 122 5.71 1.95 23.78
C PHE A 122 5.13 2.46 22.47
N THR A 123 5.69 2.00 21.35
CA THR A 123 5.12 2.22 20.02
C THR A 123 4.30 1.00 19.62
N SER A 124 2.98 1.14 19.59
CA SER A 124 2.13 0.11 18.98
C SER A 124 2.29 0.19 17.47
N THR A 125 2.54 -0.95 16.84
CA THR A 125 2.83 -1.02 15.42
C THR A 125 1.74 -1.82 14.72
N THR A 126 1.13 -1.22 13.70
CA THR A 126 0.17 -1.93 12.84
C THR A 126 0.70 -2.05 11.43
N GLN A 127 0.45 -3.21 10.81
CA GLN A 127 0.89 -3.51 9.46
C GLN A 127 -0.29 -3.52 8.51
N HIS A 128 -0.07 -3.01 7.31
CA HIS A 128 -1.05 -2.93 6.25
C HIS A 128 -0.38 -3.34 4.95
N LEU A 129 -0.86 -4.43 4.35
CA LEU A 129 -0.32 -4.96 3.10
C LEU A 129 -1.17 -4.46 1.93
N ALA A 130 -0.52 -4.16 0.81
CA ALA A 130 -1.17 -3.90 -0.46
C ALA A 130 -0.53 -4.79 -1.55
N TYR A 131 -1.37 -5.57 -2.21
CA TYR A 131 -1.04 -6.34 -3.41
C TYR A 131 -1.59 -5.58 -4.61
N ILE A 132 -0.71 -5.13 -5.49
CA ILE A 132 -1.08 -4.32 -6.65
C ILE A 132 -0.72 -5.08 -7.91
N HIS A 133 -1.73 -5.44 -8.69
CA HIS A 133 -1.57 -6.02 -10.02
C HIS A 133 -1.55 -4.90 -11.04
N VAL A 134 -0.39 -4.66 -11.65
CA VAL A 134 -0.22 -3.68 -12.71
C VAL A 134 -0.23 -4.40 -14.04
N ILE A 135 -1.19 -4.05 -14.90
CA ILE A 135 -1.34 -4.58 -16.26
C ILE A 135 -0.92 -3.49 -17.24
N VAL A 136 0.08 -3.77 -18.07
CA VAL A 136 0.61 -2.83 -19.06
C VAL A 136 0.16 -3.25 -20.45
N SER A 137 -0.61 -2.40 -21.11
CA SER A 137 -1.08 -2.61 -22.48
C SER A 137 0.08 -2.56 -23.48
N GLN A 138 -0.03 -3.34 -24.55
CA GLN A 138 0.88 -3.30 -25.70
C GLN A 138 0.83 -1.97 -26.49
N HIS A 139 -0.21 -1.14 -26.24
CA HIS A 139 -0.43 0.13 -26.92
C HIS A 139 -0.07 1.30 -26.00
N ASP A 140 0.51 2.34 -26.58
CA ASP A 140 0.66 3.67 -26.00
C ASP A 140 -0.63 4.50 -26.20
N PHE A 141 -0.68 5.69 -25.59
CA PHE A 141 -1.73 6.70 -25.80
C PHE A 141 -1.31 7.73 -26.84
#